data_AF-A0A3N5R2L5-F1
#
_entry.id   AF-A0A3N5R2L5-F1
#
_cell.length_a   1.000
_cell.length_b   1.000
_cell.length_c   1.000
_cell.angle_alpha   90.00
_cell.angle_beta   90.00
_cell.angle_gamma   90.00
#
_symmetry.space_group_name_H-M   'P 1'
#
loop_
_entity.id
_entity.type
_entity.pdbx_description
1 polymer ?
#
loop_
_entity_poly.entity_id
_entity_poly.type
_entity_poly.pdbx_seq_one_letter_code
_entity_poly.pdbx_strand_id
1 'polypeptide(L)'
;MSQSVELSTLNPRYEGYRLRDEAREARLLASLAARGIEEPLQGVDTTSGRFLLNGFKRYRCARKLGIQSVPYESLGEEEAAGIVRLMRTSRDQALGILEQARFVVDLLTLHELSLSEVAELLSRSKAWVSMRRGLLEEMGEPIQRILFAGAFPAYSYMYTLRPFSRM
;
A
#
# COMPACT_ATOMS: atom_id res chain seq x y z
N MET A 1 -9.63 17.84 -0.49
CA MET A 1 -9.15 18.71 -1.59
C MET A 1 -7.69 18.37 -1.81
N SER A 2 -7.27 18.16 -3.06
CA SER A 2 -5.87 17.87 -3.38
C SER A 2 -5.05 19.16 -3.42
N GLN A 3 -3.90 19.17 -2.76
CA GLN A 3 -2.91 20.24 -2.79
C GLN A 3 -1.70 19.84 -3.63
N SER A 4 -0.99 20.79 -4.21
CA SER A 4 0.27 20.51 -4.92
C SER A 4 1.41 20.49 -3.91
N VAL A 5 2.17 19.40 -3.83
CA VAL A 5 3.31 19.25 -2.91
C VAL A 5 4.57 18.87 -3.66
N GLU A 6 5.72 19.24 -3.11
CA GLU A 6 7.00 18.78 -3.64
C GLU A 6 7.20 17.28 -3.39
N LEU A 7 7.59 16.57 -4.44
CA LEU A 7 7.79 15.12 -4.43
C LEU A 7 8.87 14.68 -3.43
N SER A 8 9.89 15.53 -3.21
CA SER A 8 10.97 15.36 -2.24
C SER A 8 10.50 15.36 -0.79
N THR A 9 9.38 16.01 -0.49
CA THR A 9 8.83 16.12 0.87
C THR A 9 8.05 14.88 1.29
N LEU A 10 7.70 14.01 0.35
CA LEU A 10 6.94 12.79 0.60
C LEU A 10 7.88 11.66 1.02
N ASN A 11 7.66 11.13 2.21
CA ASN A 11 8.38 9.97 2.73
C ASN A 11 7.75 8.66 2.19
N PRO A 12 8.49 7.85 1.41
CA PRO A 12 7.97 6.62 0.81
C PRO A 12 8.09 5.39 1.74
N ARG A 13 8.09 5.55 3.07
CA ARG A 13 8.23 4.47 4.07
C ARG A 13 7.42 3.20 3.75
N TYR A 14 6.17 3.36 3.30
CA TYR A 14 5.27 2.25 2.99
C TYR A 14 5.35 1.74 1.54
N GLU A 15 6.38 2.13 0.77
CA GLU A 15 6.53 1.73 -0.63
C GLU A 15 6.62 0.22 -0.79
N GLY A 16 7.30 -0.45 0.16
CA GLY A 16 7.42 -1.91 0.18
C GLY A 16 6.08 -2.65 0.34
N TYR A 17 4.99 -1.94 0.67
CA TYR A 17 3.69 -2.56 0.93
C TYR A 17 2.90 -2.69 -0.36
N ARG A 18 3.42 -2.13 -1.45
CA ARG A 18 2.78 -2.16 -2.76
C ARG A 18 3.44 -3.16 -3.66
N LEU A 19 2.62 -4.03 -4.24
CA LEU A 19 3.06 -4.99 -5.24
C LEU A 19 3.57 -4.23 -6.47
N ARG A 20 4.80 -4.54 -6.87
CA ARG A 20 5.36 -4.01 -8.12
C ARG A 20 4.73 -4.72 -9.31
N ASP A 21 4.56 -3.96 -10.38
CA ASP A 21 4.02 -4.44 -11.65
C ASP A 21 4.65 -3.57 -12.74
N GLU A 22 5.75 -4.05 -13.30
CA GLU A 22 6.56 -3.28 -14.25
C GLU A 22 5.79 -2.94 -15.53
N ALA A 23 4.99 -3.89 -16.02
CA ALA A 23 4.19 -3.68 -17.23
C ALA A 23 3.13 -2.60 -17.02
N ARG A 24 2.45 -2.59 -15.87
CA ARG A 24 1.49 -1.54 -15.53
C ARG A 24 2.17 -0.20 -15.23
N GLU A 25 3.34 -0.21 -14.61
CA GLU A 25 4.14 1.01 -14.39
C GLU A 25 4.63 1.62 -15.70
N ALA A 26 5.07 0.82 -16.67
CA ALA A 26 5.48 1.32 -17.99
C ALA A 26 4.32 1.99 -18.74
N ARG A 27 3.13 1.37 -18.72
CA ARG A 27 1.91 1.98 -19.29
C ARG A 27 1.52 3.27 -18.56
N LEU A 28 1.62 3.29 -17.24
CA LEU A 28 1.35 4.46 -16.44
C LEU A 28 2.33 5.60 -16.75
N LEU A 29 3.62 5.30 -16.90
CA LEU A 29 4.65 6.28 -17.24
C LEU A 29 4.32 7.02 -18.53
N ALA A 30 3.93 6.29 -19.60
CA ALA A 30 3.52 6.89 -20.86
C ALA A 30 2.28 7.77 -20.72
N SER A 31 1.28 7.33 -19.94
CA SER A 31 0.08 8.12 -19.65
C SER A 31 0.40 9.40 -18.88
N LEU A 32 1.27 9.33 -17.88
CA LEU A 32 1.64 10.48 -17.05
C LEU A 32 2.49 11.49 -17.83
N ALA A 33 3.32 11.03 -18.78
CA ALA A 33 4.05 11.93 -19.66
C ALA A 33 3.11 12.74 -20.57
N ALA A 34 1.98 12.16 -20.98
CA ALA A 34 1.02 12.83 -21.86
C ALA A 34 0.03 13.74 -21.12
N ARG A 35 -0.45 13.34 -19.94
CA ARG A 35 -1.57 13.99 -19.22
C ARG A 35 -1.23 14.53 -17.84
N GLY A 36 -0.03 14.27 -17.35
CA GLY A 36 0.32 14.52 -15.95
C GLY A 36 -0.40 13.57 -15.00
N ILE A 37 -0.33 13.89 -13.70
CA ILE A 37 -1.00 13.13 -12.64
C ILE A 37 -2.38 13.74 -12.42
N GLU A 38 -3.42 13.04 -12.85
CA GLU A 38 -4.83 13.46 -12.66
C GLU A 38 -5.35 13.05 -11.27
N GLU A 39 -5.06 11.82 -10.85
CA GLU A 39 -5.44 11.33 -9.53
C GLU A 39 -4.36 11.67 -8.49
N PRO A 40 -4.70 12.32 -7.36
CA PRO A 40 -3.72 12.69 -6.34
C PRO A 40 -3.08 11.46 -5.67
N LEU A 41 -1.82 11.62 -5.28
CA LEU A 41 -1.18 10.74 -4.31
C LEU A 41 -1.87 10.93 -2.95
N GLN A 42 -1.85 9.91 -2.09
CA GLN A 42 -2.53 9.99 -0.80
C GLN A 42 -1.59 9.57 0.33
N GLY A 43 -1.63 10.31 1.43
CA GLY A 43 -0.75 10.06 2.57
C GLY A 43 -1.31 10.64 3.86
N VAL A 44 -0.46 10.77 4.86
CA VAL A 44 -0.78 11.42 6.14
C VAL A 44 0.20 12.54 6.42
N ASP A 45 -0.31 13.62 6.99
CA ASP A 45 0.47 14.79 7.38
C ASP A 45 0.66 14.76 8.89
N THR A 46 1.77 14.16 9.35
CA THR A 46 2.10 14.07 10.79
C THR A 46 3.00 15.23 11.20
N THR A 47 3.21 15.42 12.50
CA THR A 47 4.23 16.34 13.03
C THR A 47 5.65 16.00 12.57
N SER A 48 5.92 14.74 12.23
CA SER A 48 7.23 14.27 11.77
C SER A 48 7.44 14.41 10.26
N GLY A 49 6.40 14.76 9.50
CA GLY A 49 6.44 14.90 8.05
C GLY A 49 5.28 14.21 7.33
N ARG A 50 5.36 14.21 6.00
CA ARG A 50 4.32 13.62 5.13
C ARG A 50 4.69 12.20 4.73
N PHE A 51 3.88 11.23 5.15
CA PHE A 51 4.10 9.83 4.80
C PHE A 51 3.15 9.40 3.69
N LEU A 52 3.70 8.89 2.59
CA LEU A 52 2.91 8.41 1.46
C LEU A 52 2.29 7.04 1.80
N LEU A 53 0.97 6.88 1.59
CA LEU A 53 0.25 5.63 1.82
C LEU A 53 -0.29 5.00 0.53
N ASN A 54 -0.55 5.82 -0.50
CA ASN A 54 -1.08 5.38 -1.78
C ASN A 54 -0.56 6.24 -2.94
N GLY A 55 -0.52 5.66 -4.14
CA GLY A 55 -0.01 6.33 -5.33
C GLY A 55 1.48 6.06 -5.60
N PHE A 56 2.07 5.03 -4.99
CA PHE A 56 3.48 4.68 -5.18
C PHE A 56 3.90 4.45 -6.64
N LYS A 57 3.02 3.87 -7.47
CA LYS A 57 3.29 3.75 -8.92
C LYS A 57 3.43 5.12 -9.60
N ARG A 58 2.56 6.08 -9.23
CA ARG A 58 2.61 7.48 -9.68
C ARG A 58 3.84 8.19 -9.13
N TYR A 59 4.17 7.99 -7.86
CA TYR A 59 5.40 8.50 -7.23
C TYR A 59 6.66 8.09 -8.00
N ARG A 60 6.82 6.78 -8.28
CA ARG A 60 7.97 6.27 -9.06
C ARG A 60 8.02 6.84 -10.47
N CYS A 61 6.88 6.93 -11.15
CA CYS A 61 6.81 7.51 -12.49
C CYS A 61 7.12 9.01 -12.49
N ALA A 62 6.61 9.77 -11.52
CA ALA A 62 6.89 11.19 -11.35
C ALA A 62 8.38 11.43 -11.18
N ARG A 63 9.06 10.62 -10.35
CA ARG A 63 10.52 10.66 -10.19
C ARG A 63 11.25 10.40 -11.52
N LYS A 64 10.83 9.39 -12.29
CA LYS A 64 11.43 9.06 -13.60
C LYS A 64 11.24 10.18 -14.63
N LEU A 65 10.11 10.89 -14.59
CA LEU A 65 9.79 12.00 -15.49
C LEU A 65 10.37 13.35 -15.03
N GLY A 66 11.04 13.40 -13.86
CA GLY A 66 11.58 14.65 -13.31
C GLY A 66 10.50 15.63 -12.82
N ILE A 67 9.29 15.14 -12.56
CA ILE A 67 8.17 15.96 -12.05
C ILE A 67 8.47 16.33 -10.60
N GLN A 68 8.57 17.63 -10.31
CA GLN A 68 8.92 18.13 -8.98
C GLN A 68 7.70 18.29 -8.06
N SER A 69 6.56 18.67 -8.62
CA SER A 69 5.33 18.90 -7.86
C SER A 69 4.24 17.91 -8.29
N VAL A 70 3.57 17.31 -7.32
CA VAL A 70 2.53 16.31 -7.55
C VAL A 70 1.27 16.66 -6.75
N PRO A 71 0.08 16.36 -7.30
CA PRO A 71 -1.16 16.50 -6.54
C PRO A 71 -1.18 15.47 -5.41
N TYR A 72 -1.55 15.92 -4.22
CA TYR A 72 -1.51 15.15 -2.99
C TYR A 72 -2.75 15.43 -2.13
N GLU A 73 -3.28 14.39 -1.51
CA GLU A 73 -4.39 14.45 -0.58
C GLU A 73 -3.98 13.85 0.76
N SER A 74 -4.12 14.63 1.83
CA SER A 74 -3.93 14.13 3.19
C SER A 74 -5.17 13.36 3.65
N LEU A 75 -4.96 12.14 4.13
CA LEU A 75 -5.98 11.25 4.68
C LEU A 75 -6.19 11.46 6.18
N GLY A 76 -5.28 12.16 6.86
CA GLY A 76 -5.34 12.44 8.28
C GLY A 76 -4.00 12.88 8.84
N GLU A 77 -3.97 13.09 10.16
CA GLU A 77 -2.79 13.57 10.89
C GLU A 77 -2.03 12.44 11.61
N GLU A 78 -2.59 11.23 11.60
CA GLU A 78 -2.06 10.04 12.24
C GLU A 78 -1.94 8.89 11.23
N GLU A 79 -0.81 8.17 11.28
CA GLU A 79 -0.52 7.03 10.40
C GLU A 79 -1.61 5.95 10.47
N ALA A 80 -2.00 5.52 11.68
CA ALA A 80 -3.00 4.48 11.87
C ALA A 80 -4.37 4.86 11.28
N ALA A 81 -4.86 6.06 11.60
CA ALA A 81 -6.12 6.59 11.08
C ALA A 81 -6.10 6.74 9.55
N GLY A 82 -4.96 7.20 8.99
CA GLY A 82 -4.77 7.30 7.54
C GLY A 82 -4.76 5.95 6.83
N ILE A 83 -4.12 4.94 7.42
CA ILE A 83 -4.14 3.56 6.91
C ILE A 83 -5.57 3.02 6.91
N VAL A 84 -6.30 3.19 8.02
CA VAL A 84 -7.71 2.76 8.12
C VAL A 84 -8.56 3.46 7.07
N ARG A 85 -8.43 4.78 6.91
CA ARG A 85 -9.17 5.55 5.90
C ARG A 85 -8.85 5.07 4.49
N LEU A 86 -7.56 4.88 4.18
CA LEU A 86 -7.12 4.34 2.90
C LEU A 86 -7.78 2.97 2.63
N MET A 87 -7.75 2.06 3.60
CA MET A 87 -8.32 0.73 3.45
C MET A 87 -9.84 0.73 3.28
N ARG A 88 -10.55 1.68 3.91
CA ARG A 88 -12.00 1.84 3.77
C ARG A 88 -12.42 2.49 2.45
N THR A 89 -11.65 3.46 1.96
CA THR A 89 -11.96 4.21 0.73
C THR A 89 -11.47 3.51 -0.53
N SER A 90 -10.43 2.68 -0.40
CA SER A 90 -9.94 1.87 -1.51
C SER A 90 -11.02 0.89 -1.95
N ARG A 91 -11.49 1.00 -3.20
CA ARG A 91 -12.26 -0.08 -3.84
C ARG A 91 -11.42 -1.35 -3.81
N ASP A 92 -12.03 -2.53 -3.75
CA ASP A 92 -11.33 -3.83 -3.65
C ASP A 92 -10.25 -4.06 -4.73
N GLN A 93 -10.25 -3.28 -5.82
CA GLN A 93 -9.23 -3.32 -6.88
C GLN A 93 -7.98 -2.47 -6.65
N ALA A 94 -7.99 -1.53 -5.69
CA ALA A 94 -6.88 -0.61 -5.44
C ALA A 94 -5.84 -1.15 -4.42
N LEU A 95 -6.29 -2.01 -3.50
CA LEU A 95 -5.43 -2.75 -2.56
C LEU A 95 -5.60 -4.26 -2.82
N GLY A 96 -4.55 -4.92 -3.30
CA GLY A 96 -4.49 -6.37 -3.36
C GLY A 96 -4.53 -7.01 -1.98
N ILE A 97 -4.90 -8.29 -1.90
CA ILE A 97 -5.05 -9.01 -0.61
C ILE A 97 -3.77 -8.98 0.25
N LEU A 98 -2.59 -9.09 -0.37
CA LEU A 98 -1.30 -9.02 0.34
C LEU A 98 -0.99 -7.60 0.83
N GLU A 99 -1.34 -6.58 0.06
CA GLU A 99 -1.17 -5.18 0.45
C GLU A 99 -2.07 -4.86 1.65
N GLN A 100 -3.32 -5.32 1.64
CA GLN A 100 -4.22 -5.24 2.78
C GLN A 100 -3.67 -5.98 4.00
N ALA A 101 -3.13 -7.19 3.80
CA ALA A 101 -2.54 -7.98 4.87
C ALA A 101 -1.37 -7.25 5.54
N ARG A 102 -0.53 -6.57 4.77
CA ARG A 102 0.60 -5.81 5.31
C ARG A 102 0.16 -4.65 6.18
N PHE A 103 -0.83 -3.89 5.75
CA PHE A 103 -1.43 -2.82 6.58
C PHE A 103 -2.10 -3.37 7.84
N VAL A 104 -2.78 -4.51 7.77
CA VAL A 104 -3.35 -5.16 8.95
C VAL A 104 -2.27 -5.53 9.96
N VAL A 105 -1.17 -6.15 9.52
CA VAL A 105 -0.06 -6.50 10.41
C VAL A 105 0.54 -5.26 11.07
N ASP A 106 0.73 -4.18 10.32
CA ASP A 106 1.23 -2.92 10.87
C ASP A 106 0.30 -2.29 11.90
N LEU A 107 -1.01 -2.27 11.65
CA LEU A 107 -1.99 -1.78 12.61
C LEU A 107 -1.94 -2.57 13.93
N LEU A 108 -1.72 -3.88 13.86
CA LEU A 108 -1.63 -4.74 15.04
C LEU A 108 -0.28 -4.63 15.77
N THR A 109 0.81 -4.32 15.06
CA THR A 109 2.17 -4.40 15.61
C THR A 109 2.81 -3.04 15.83
N LEU A 110 2.83 -2.17 14.82
CA LEU A 110 3.43 -0.83 14.92
C LEU A 110 2.51 0.18 15.61
N HIS A 111 1.20 -0.01 15.49
CA HIS A 111 0.20 0.86 16.12
C HIS A 111 -0.48 0.20 17.32
N GLU A 112 -0.02 -0.99 17.72
CA GLU A 112 -0.45 -1.72 18.93
C GLU A 112 -1.96 -1.91 19.09
N LEU A 113 -2.73 -1.84 17.99
CA LEU A 113 -4.17 -2.02 18.03
C LEU A 113 -4.51 -3.50 18.24
N SER A 114 -5.54 -3.76 19.03
CA SER A 114 -6.06 -5.11 19.18
C SER A 114 -6.77 -5.57 17.91
N LEU A 115 -6.88 -6.89 17.76
CA LEU A 115 -7.62 -7.52 16.66
C LEU A 115 -9.09 -7.06 16.61
N SER A 116 -9.68 -6.75 17.77
CA SER A 116 -11.05 -6.24 17.86
C SER A 116 -11.16 -4.81 17.35
N GLU A 117 -10.24 -3.93 17.73
CA GLU A 117 -10.21 -2.54 17.29
C GLU A 117 -9.99 -2.44 15.79
N VAL A 118 -9.03 -3.20 15.23
CA VAL A 118 -8.80 -3.22 13.78
C VAL A 118 -10.04 -3.70 13.02
N ALA A 119 -10.74 -4.71 13.53
CA ALA A 119 -11.97 -5.21 12.93
C ALA A 119 -13.07 -4.14 12.92
N GLU A 120 -13.25 -3.45 14.04
CA GLU A 120 -14.23 -2.38 14.18
C GLU A 120 -13.92 -1.18 13.27
N LEU A 121 -12.68 -0.68 13.32
CA LEU A 121 -12.22 0.46 12.53
C LEU A 121 -12.39 0.23 11.03
N LEU A 122 -12.07 -0.99 10.56
CA LEU A 122 -12.22 -1.38 9.15
C LEU A 122 -13.64 -1.81 8.79
N SER A 123 -14.57 -1.90 9.76
CA SER A 123 -15.91 -2.44 9.58
C SER A 123 -15.91 -3.85 8.98
N ARG A 124 -15.06 -4.72 9.52
CA ARG A 124 -14.86 -6.12 9.11
C ARG A 124 -14.97 -7.06 10.31
N SER A 125 -15.01 -8.38 10.05
CA SER A 125 -15.02 -9.38 11.11
C SER A 125 -13.62 -9.64 11.68
N LYS A 126 -13.54 -10.08 12.94
CA LYS A 126 -12.29 -10.56 13.55
C LYS A 126 -11.63 -11.67 12.72
N ALA A 127 -12.43 -12.56 12.12
CA ALA A 127 -11.96 -13.61 11.22
C ALA A 127 -11.30 -13.04 9.95
N TRP A 128 -11.84 -11.96 9.38
CA TRP A 128 -11.26 -11.28 8.21
C TRP A 128 -9.88 -10.70 8.51
N VAL A 129 -9.71 -10.11 9.71
CA VAL A 129 -8.43 -9.56 10.21
C VAL A 129 -7.44 -10.69 10.47
N SER A 130 -7.86 -11.73 11.19
CA SER A 130 -7.04 -12.91 11.51
C SER A 130 -6.52 -13.60 10.25
N MET A 131 -7.39 -13.81 9.24
CA MET A 131 -6.99 -14.42 7.98
C MET A 131 -5.89 -13.61 7.28
N ARG A 132 -6.02 -12.27 7.24
CA ARG A 132 -5.02 -11.39 6.62
C ARG A 132 -3.70 -11.38 7.36
N ARG A 133 -3.72 -11.37 8.70
CA ARG A 133 -2.50 -11.55 9.50
C ARG A 133 -1.83 -12.89 9.16
N GLY A 134 -2.61 -13.98 9.15
CA GLY A 134 -2.14 -15.33 8.86
C GLY A 134 -1.51 -15.49 7.47
N LEU A 135 -1.99 -14.74 6.46
CA LEU A 135 -1.39 -14.77 5.12
C LEU A 135 0.10 -14.44 5.15
N LEU A 136 0.52 -13.44 5.93
CA LEU A 136 1.92 -13.05 6.03
C LEU A 136 2.68 -13.94 7.01
N GLU A 137 2.08 -14.33 8.14
CA GLU A 137 2.72 -15.22 9.13
C GLU A 137 3.11 -16.58 8.56
N GLU A 138 2.30 -17.11 7.62
CA GLU A 138 2.59 -18.38 6.96
C GLU A 138 3.61 -18.27 5.82
N MET A 139 3.97 -17.06 5.41
CA MET A 139 4.96 -16.82 4.36
C MET A 139 6.29 -16.42 4.98
N GLY A 140 7.34 -17.19 4.72
CA GLY A 140 8.70 -16.79 5.08
C GLY A 140 9.06 -15.43 4.46
N GLU A 141 9.87 -14.64 5.17
CA GLU A 141 10.30 -13.31 4.72
C GLU A 141 10.87 -13.28 3.29
N PRO A 142 11.68 -14.26 2.84
CA PRO A 142 12.18 -14.28 1.46
C PRO A 142 11.06 -14.32 0.41
N ILE A 143 10.01 -15.10 0.67
CA ILE A 143 8.85 -15.23 -0.23
C ILE A 143 8.05 -13.94 -0.25
N GLN A 144 7.82 -13.31 0.91
CA GLN A 144 7.17 -12.01 0.96
C GLN A 144 7.95 -11.00 0.09
N ARG A 145 9.27 -10.92 0.24
CA ARG A 145 10.11 -10.01 -0.56
C ARG A 145 9.98 -10.25 -2.07
N ILE A 146 10.02 -11.52 -2.50
CA ILE A 146 9.89 -11.89 -3.91
C ILE A 146 8.50 -11.52 -4.46
N LEU A 147 7.44 -11.77 -3.68
CA LEU A 147 6.07 -11.43 -4.04
C LEU A 147 5.85 -9.92 -4.14
N PHE A 148 6.25 -9.15 -3.13
CA PHE A 148 6.13 -7.69 -3.14
C PHE A 148 6.97 -7.04 -4.24
N ALA A 149 8.11 -7.64 -4.60
CA ALA A 149 8.90 -7.25 -5.77
C ALA A 149 8.22 -7.52 -7.11
N GLY A 150 7.08 -8.22 -7.13
CA GLY A 150 6.32 -8.50 -8.34
C GLY A 150 6.91 -9.61 -9.21
N ALA A 151 7.79 -10.46 -8.66
CA ALA A 151 8.45 -11.52 -9.43
C ALA A 151 7.47 -12.53 -10.02
N PHE A 152 6.33 -12.74 -9.36
CA PHE A 152 5.21 -13.53 -9.87
C PHE A 152 3.89 -13.14 -9.18
N PRO A 153 2.72 -13.50 -9.75
CA PRO A 153 1.43 -13.13 -9.18
C PRO A 153 1.18 -13.75 -7.80
N ALA A 154 0.66 -12.94 -6.87
CA ALA A 154 0.24 -13.41 -5.55
C ALA A 154 -0.76 -14.58 -5.61
N TYR A 155 -1.63 -14.58 -6.63
CA TYR A 155 -2.59 -15.67 -6.86
C TYR A 155 -1.88 -17.02 -7.10
N SER A 156 -0.82 -17.02 -7.91
CA SER A 156 -0.03 -18.22 -8.19
C SER A 156 0.60 -18.78 -6.91
N TYR A 157 1.08 -17.91 -6.01
CA TYR A 157 1.54 -18.36 -4.70
C TYR A 157 0.41 -19.02 -3.90
N MET A 158 -0.69 -18.30 -3.72
CA MET A 158 -1.76 -18.69 -2.81
C MET A 158 -2.40 -20.03 -3.17
N TYR A 159 -2.55 -20.31 -4.47
CA TYR A 159 -3.30 -21.48 -4.95
C TYR A 159 -2.42 -22.60 -5.50
N THR A 160 -1.15 -22.34 -5.82
CA THR A 160 -0.25 -23.37 -6.38
C THR A 160 0.93 -23.67 -5.48
N LEU A 161 1.61 -22.65 -4.95
CA LEU A 161 2.90 -22.84 -4.26
C LEU A 161 2.77 -22.98 -2.73
N ARG A 162 1.77 -22.36 -2.11
CA ARG A 162 1.56 -22.41 -0.65
C ARG A 162 1.47 -23.83 -0.07
N PRO A 163 0.87 -24.84 -0.73
CA PRO A 163 0.91 -26.21 -0.22
C PRO A 163 2.32 -26.80 -0.11
N PHE A 164 3.26 -26.33 -0.93
CA PHE A 164 4.65 -26.80 -0.97
C PHE A 164 5.60 -25.96 -0.10
N SER A 165 5.12 -24.91 0.57
CA SER A 165 5.94 -24.05 1.42
C SER A 165 6.08 -24.56 2.87
N ARG A 166 5.51 -25.73 3.17
CA ARG A 166 5.73 -26.46 4.43
C ARG A 166 6.62 -27.68 4.17
N MET A 167 7.93 -27.50 4.31
CA MET A 167 8.92 -28.54 4.63
C MET A 167 9.87 -27.97 5.66
#